data_AF-A0A495THW3-F1
#
_entry.id   AF-A0A495THW3-F1
#
_cell.length_a   1.000
_cell.length_b   1.000
_cell.length_c   1.000
_cell.angle_alpha   90.00
_cell.angle_beta   90.00
_cell.angle_gamma   90.00
#
_symmetry.space_group_name_H-M   'P 1'
#
loop_
_entity.id
_entity.type
_entity.pdbx_description
1 polymer ?
#
loop_
_entity_poly.entity_id
_entity_poly.type
_entity_poly.pdbx_seq_one_letter_code
_entity_poly.pdbx_strand_id
1 'polypeptide(L)' 'MPGSLTISHHESAVTLDHTDADRLAIVLAELAYLLEIPGPNRINDAQLALLCEGRTPDRADLVHWAQGLATRLKGRL' A
#
# COMPACT_ATOMS: atom_id res chain seq x y z
N MET A 1 37.70 23.32 9.37
CA MET A 1 36.71 22.25 9.65
C MET A 1 36.56 21.41 8.39
N PRO A 2 36.50 20.07 8.50
CA PRO A 2 36.35 19.17 7.36
C PRO A 2 34.95 19.33 6.74
N GLY A 3 34.88 19.26 5.41
CA GLY A 3 33.66 19.49 4.63
C GLY A 3 32.55 18.47 4.94
N SER A 4 31.36 18.98 5.19
CA SER A 4 30.14 18.17 5.31
C SER A 4 29.73 17.70 3.92
N LEU A 5 29.98 16.43 3.63
CA LEU A 5 29.41 15.74 2.48
C LEU A 5 27.94 15.46 2.76
N THR A 6 27.05 16.30 2.23
CA THR A 6 25.62 15.97 2.15
C THR A 6 25.46 14.94 1.03
N ILE A 7 25.37 13.67 1.40
CA ILE A 7 24.92 12.62 0.47
C ILE A 7 23.41 12.78 0.34
N SER A 8 22.96 13.57 -0.63
CA SER A 8 21.57 13.51 -1.08
C SER A 8 21.39 12.15 -1.75
N HIS A 9 20.84 11.19 -1.02
CA HIS A 9 20.26 9.99 -1.61
C HIS A 9 19.18 10.46 -2.59
N HIS A 10 19.52 10.47 -3.88
CA HIS A 10 18.53 10.62 -4.94
C HIS A 10 17.80 9.27 -5.01
N GLU A 11 16.83 9.09 -4.12
CA GLU A 11 15.86 8.00 -4.20
C GLU A 11 15.21 8.10 -5.59
N SER A 12 15.40 7.07 -6.43
CA SER A 12 14.80 7.05 -7.76
C SER A 12 13.29 7.16 -7.61
N ALA A 13 12.74 8.34 -7.92
CA ALA A 13 11.31 8.55 -7.88
C ALA A 13 10.65 7.72 -8.99
N VAL A 14 9.83 6.75 -8.61
CA VAL A 14 8.94 6.07 -9.55
C VAL A 14 7.75 6.97 -9.80
N THR A 15 7.61 7.47 -11.02
CA THR A 15 6.45 8.25 -11.44
C THR A 15 5.34 7.32 -11.88
N LEU A 16 4.15 7.50 -11.32
CA LEU A 16 2.93 6.82 -11.74
C LEU A 16 2.09 7.81 -12.54
N ASP A 17 1.58 7.40 -13.70
CA ASP A 17 0.62 8.24 -14.42
C ASP A 17 -0.72 8.31 -13.68
N HIS A 18 -1.55 9.29 -14.05
CA HIS A 18 -2.83 9.54 -13.40
C HIS A 18 -3.79 8.34 -13.49
N THR A 19 -3.85 7.67 -14.64
CA THR A 19 -4.78 6.55 -14.85
C THR A 19 -4.36 5.34 -14.00
N ASP A 20 -3.07 5.07 -13.94
CA ASP A 20 -2.55 3.99 -13.12
C ASP A 20 -2.63 4.30 -11.62
N ALA A 21 -2.48 5.57 -11.21
CA ALA A 21 -2.73 6.01 -9.84
C ALA A 21 -4.17 5.79 -9.42
N ASP A 22 -5.12 6.10 -10.31
CA ASP A 22 -6.55 5.86 -10.10
C ASP A 22 -6.87 4.38 -9.93
N ARG A 23 -6.38 3.55 -10.85
CA ARG A 23 -6.56 2.09 -10.82
C ARG A 23 -5.98 1.50 -9.54
N LEU A 24 -4.77 1.92 -9.17
CA LEU A 24 -4.12 1.45 -7.95
C LEU A 24 -4.92 1.85 -6.70
N ALA A 25 -5.46 3.07 -6.66
CA ALA A 25 -6.27 3.51 -5.54
C ALA A 25 -7.56 2.70 -5.38
N ILE A 26 -8.20 2.29 -6.49
CA ILE A 26 -9.37 1.40 -6.48
C ILE A 26 -8.97 0.03 -5.93
N VAL A 27 -7.90 -0.57 -6.46
CA VAL A 27 -7.42 -1.89 -6.04
C VAL A 27 -7.08 -1.91 -4.54
N LEU A 28 -6.41 -0.88 -4.03
CA LEU A 28 -6.07 -0.79 -2.60
C LEU A 28 -7.31 -0.62 -1.70
N ALA A 29 -8.31 0.13 -2.14
CA ALA A 29 -9.57 0.27 -1.39
C ALA A 29 -10.35 -1.05 -1.33
N GLU A 30 -10.46 -1.75 -2.45
CA GLU A 30 -11.10 -3.08 -2.51
C GLU A 30 -10.33 -4.13 -1.72
N LEU A 31 -8.99 -4.09 -1.74
CA LEU A 31 -8.17 -4.97 -0.92
C LEU A 31 -8.46 -4.76 0.57
N ALA A 32 -8.50 -3.50 1.03
CA ALA A 32 -8.83 -3.19 2.41
C ALA A 32 -10.23 -3.70 2.80
N TYR A 33 -11.22 -3.51 1.92
CA TYR A 33 -12.56 -4.03 2.11
C TYR A 33 -12.57 -5.56 2.27
N LEU A 34 -11.91 -6.29 1.36
CA LEU A 34 -11.84 -7.76 1.40
C LEU A 34 -11.08 -8.29 2.62
N LEU A 35 -10.19 -7.50 3.21
CA LEU A 35 -9.49 -7.84 4.45
C LEU A 35 -10.38 -7.69 5.69
N GLU A 36 -11.37 -6.78 5.67
CA GLU A 36 -12.23 -6.47 6.82
C GLU A 36 -13.56 -7.23 6.83
N ILE A 37 -14.15 -7.51 5.67
CA ILE A 37 -15.50 -8.08 5.65
C ILE A 37 -15.57 -9.43 6.37
N PRO A 38 -16.68 -9.72 7.05
CA PRO A 38 -16.95 -11.07 7.52
C PRO A 38 -17.39 -11.98 6.37
N GLY A 39 -17.30 -13.29 6.59
CA GLY A 39 -17.85 -14.30 5.69
C GLY A 39 -16.85 -14.88 4.68
N PRO A 40 -17.34 -15.75 3.76
CA PRO A 40 -16.50 -16.59 2.91
C PRO A 40 -15.72 -15.82 1.84
N ASN A 41 -16.13 -14.59 1.53
CA ASN A 41 -15.48 -13.75 0.53
C ASN A 41 -14.29 -12.97 1.09
N ARG A 42 -14.05 -13.02 2.41
CA ARG A 42 -12.92 -12.33 3.05
C ARG A 42 -11.59 -12.97 2.65
N ILE A 43 -10.53 -12.17 2.61
CA ILE A 43 -9.16 -12.69 2.53
C ILE A 43 -8.81 -13.36 3.86
N ASN A 44 -8.66 -14.68 3.84
CA ASN A 44 -8.29 -15.46 5.02
C ASN A 44 -6.78 -15.32 5.35
N ASP A 45 -6.35 -15.88 6.47
CA ASP A 45 -4.98 -15.69 6.95
C ASP A 45 -3.92 -16.36 6.05
N ALA A 46 -4.27 -17.47 5.40
CA ALA A 46 -3.38 -18.12 4.44
C ALA A 46 -3.21 -17.27 3.17
N GLN A 47 -4.30 -16.68 2.67
CA GLN A 47 -4.27 -15.76 1.52
C GLN A 47 -3.53 -14.46 1.87
N LEU A 48 -3.73 -13.94 3.09
CA LEU A 48 -3.00 -12.79 3.60
C LEU A 48 -1.49 -13.07 3.69
N ALA A 49 -1.10 -14.23 4.21
CA ALA A 49 0.31 -14.63 4.25
C ALA A 49 0.91 -14.73 2.85
N LEU A 50 0.18 -15.28 1.87
CA LEU A 50 0.62 -15.34 0.47
C LEU A 50 0.82 -13.95 -0.14
N LEU A 51 -0.11 -13.02 0.09
CA LEU A 51 0.00 -11.63 -0.36
C LEU A 51 1.22 -10.92 0.24
N CYS A 52 1.64 -11.32 1.44
CA CYS A 52 2.76 -10.72 2.16
C CYS A 52 4.05 -11.54 2.10
N GLU A 53 4.19 -12.38 1.07
CA GLU A 53 5.40 -13.17 0.80
C GLU A 53 5.75 -14.15 1.94
N GLY A 54 4.73 -14.74 2.55
CA GLY A 54 4.85 -15.64 3.69
C GLY A 54 4.99 -14.93 5.04
N ARG A 55 5.01 -13.59 5.08
CA ARG A 55 4.93 -12.84 6.34
C ARG A 55 3.49 -12.83 6.86
N THR A 56 3.35 -12.81 8.18
CA THR A 56 2.08 -12.60 8.87
C THR A 56 1.99 -11.14 9.31
N PRO A 57 1.52 -10.22 8.44
CA PRO A 57 1.30 -8.84 8.84
C PRO A 57 0.15 -8.76 9.85
N ASP A 58 0.13 -7.69 10.65
CA ASP A 58 -1.10 -7.30 11.31
C ASP A 58 -2.12 -6.89 10.24
N ARG A 59 -3.27 -7.56 10.25
CA ARG A 59 -4.38 -7.32 9.31
C ARG A 59 -4.91 -5.90 9.45
N ALA A 60 -5.05 -5.40 10.68
CA ALA A 60 -5.58 -4.05 10.91
C ALA A 60 -4.62 -3.00 10.37
N ASP A 61 -3.32 -3.20 10.56
CA ASP A 61 -2.30 -2.31 10.02
C ASP A 61 -2.29 -2.32 8.49
N LEU A 62 -2.41 -3.49 7.86
CA LEU A 62 -2.46 -3.59 6.39
C LEU A 62 -3.69 -2.90 5.80
N VAL A 63 -4.85 -3.07 6.44
CA VAL A 63 -6.09 -2.37 6.08
C VAL A 63 -5.88 -0.86 6.17
N HIS A 64 -5.38 -0.37 7.30
CA HIS A 64 -5.17 1.06 7.52
C HIS A 64 -4.18 1.65 6.51
N TRP A 65 -3.08 0.94 6.26
CA TRP A 65 -2.10 1.33 5.25
C TRP A 65 -2.70 1.40 3.84
N ALA A 66 -3.47 0.38 3.44
CA ALA A 66 -4.07 0.30 2.12
C ALA A 66 -5.10 1.42 1.90
N GLN A 67 -5.99 1.66 2.87
CA GLN A 67 -6.96 2.76 2.85
C GLN A 67 -6.25 4.13 2.80
N GLY A 68 -5.24 4.34 3.65
CA GLY A 68 -4.48 5.58 3.69
C GLY A 68 -3.70 5.86 2.41
N LEU A 69 -3.17 4.83 1.75
CA LEU A 69 -2.52 4.98 0.45
C LEU A 69 -3.53 5.25 -0.67
N ALA A 70 -4.66 4.54 -0.71
CA ALA A 70 -5.73 4.78 -1.67
C ALA A 70 -6.25 6.23 -1.60
N THR A 71 -6.50 6.75 -0.40
CA THR A 71 -6.92 8.14 -0.20
C THR A 71 -5.85 9.14 -0.63
N ARG A 72 -4.56 8.86 -0.35
CA ARG A 72 -3.46 9.74 -0.79
C ARG A 72 -3.29 9.77 -2.31
N LEU A 73 -3.47 8.63 -2.97
CA LEU A 73 -3.45 8.56 -4.43
C LEU A 73 -4.61 9.37 -5.01
N LYS A 74 -5.84 9.20 -4.45
CA LYS A 74 -7.02 9.96 -4.89
C LYS A 74 -6.95 11.45 -4.62
N GLY A 75 -6.36 11.87 -3.50
CA GLY A 75 -6.20 13.28 -3.15
C GLY A 75 -5.11 14.02 -3.93
N ARG A 76 -4.33 13.29 -4.74
CA ARG A 76 -3.32 13.84 -5.66
C ARG A 76 -3.79 13.84 -7.13
N LEU A 77 -5.00 13.38 -7.39
CA LEU A 77 -5.71 13.52 -8.68
C LEU A 77 -6.28 14.93 -8.79
#